data_AF-A0A0W0Z4Q8-F1
#
_entry.id   AF-A0A0W0Z4Q8-F1
#
_cell.length_a   1.000
_cell.length_b   1.000
_cell.length_c   1.000
_cell.angle_alpha   90.00
_cell.angle_beta   90.00
_cell.angle_gamma   90.00
#
_symmetry.space_group_name_H-M   'P 1'
#
loop_
_entity.id
_entity.type
_entity.pdbx_description
1 polymer ?
#
loop_
_entity_poly.entity_id
_entity_poly.type
_entity_poly.pdbx_seq_one_letter_code
_entity_poly.pdbx_strand_id
1 'polypeptide(L)'
;MITIKHLGQQPYQSVWDDMKRYTMQRDPLSKDELWLLEHPPVYTQGQAGKPEHLLNPNAIPVIQSDRGGQITYHGPGQLVAYLLLDIRRRNMGIRTLVGLLEAILINLLREYHITATTRCGAPGVYVQDKKIASIGLRVKNGCTYHGIALNVDMDLLPFHDINPCGFAKLEMTQISDYVDNPTVCEVSRRIEKYFLEHFNT
;
A
#
# COMPACT_ATOMS: atom_id res chain seq x y z
N MET A 1 -7.34 19.84 -4.33
CA MET A 1 -5.93 19.95 -3.87
C MET A 1 -5.65 19.02 -2.69
N ILE A 2 -4.74 18.07 -2.87
CA ILE A 2 -4.32 17.06 -1.87
C ILE A 2 -3.05 17.52 -1.15
N THR A 3 -2.93 17.27 0.15
CA THR A 3 -1.72 17.54 0.94
C THR A 3 -0.83 16.31 0.94
N ILE A 4 0.45 16.45 0.63
CA ILE A 4 1.41 15.34 0.64
C ILE A 4 2.28 15.43 1.89
N LYS A 5 2.49 14.29 2.56
CA LYS A 5 3.35 14.19 3.74
C LYS A 5 4.39 13.09 3.53
N HIS A 6 5.66 13.46 3.64
CA HIS A 6 6.79 12.52 3.67
C HIS A 6 7.16 12.28 5.13
N LEU A 7 6.86 11.08 5.66
CA LEU A 7 7.01 10.79 7.09
C LEU A 7 8.29 10.00 7.42
N GLY A 8 9.04 9.56 6.41
CA GLY A 8 10.21 8.69 6.60
C GLY A 8 9.80 7.33 7.15
N GLN A 9 10.66 6.70 7.96
CA GLN A 9 10.34 5.44 8.61
C GLN A 9 9.54 5.68 9.91
N GLN A 10 8.40 5.01 10.07
CA GLN A 10 7.49 5.20 11.20
C GLN A 10 6.93 3.88 11.75
N PRO A 11 6.69 3.74 13.07
CA PRO A 11 6.01 2.57 13.62
C PRO A 11 4.56 2.44 13.11
N TYR A 12 4.16 1.23 12.70
CA TYR A 12 2.84 1.00 12.09
C TYR A 12 1.67 1.43 12.97
N GLN A 13 1.68 1.06 14.26
CA GLN A 13 0.58 1.37 15.19
C GLN A 13 0.35 2.88 15.30
N SER A 14 1.41 3.67 15.43
CA SER A 14 1.31 5.14 15.54
C SER A 14 0.68 5.75 14.30
N VAL A 15 1.16 5.38 13.11
CA VAL A 15 0.62 5.91 11.84
C VAL A 15 -0.83 5.46 11.63
N TRP A 16 -1.17 4.23 12.02
CA TRP A 16 -2.54 3.75 11.93
C TRP A 16 -3.49 4.50 12.87
N ASP A 17 -3.07 4.81 14.08
CA ASP A 17 -3.85 5.64 15.01
C ASP A 17 -4.03 7.06 14.48
N ASP A 18 -2.99 7.63 13.86
CA ASP A 18 -3.06 8.93 13.17
C ASP A 18 -4.03 8.91 11.99
N MET A 19 -4.00 7.86 11.16
CA MET A 19 -4.93 7.69 10.04
C MET A 19 -6.38 7.65 10.51
N LYS A 20 -6.65 6.86 11.56
CA LYS A 20 -8.00 6.74 12.14
C LYS A 20 -8.46 8.08 12.71
N ARG A 21 -7.61 8.74 13.51
CA ARG A 21 -7.91 10.03 14.13
C ARG A 21 -8.20 11.09 13.07
N TYR A 22 -7.33 11.21 12.07
CA TYR A 22 -7.53 12.13 10.96
C TYR A 22 -8.87 11.87 10.29
N THR A 23 -9.12 10.64 9.87
CA THR A 23 -10.34 10.23 9.16
C THR A 23 -11.62 10.51 9.96
N MET A 24 -11.60 10.26 11.27
CA MET A 24 -12.76 10.45 12.15
C MET A 24 -13.04 11.92 12.48
N GLN A 25 -12.01 12.77 12.46
CA GLN A 25 -12.12 14.21 12.78
C GLN A 25 -12.34 15.08 11.53
N ARG A 26 -12.41 14.49 10.33
CA ARG A 26 -12.61 15.25 9.10
C ARG A 26 -13.95 15.97 9.09
N ASP A 27 -13.90 17.22 8.64
CA ASP A 27 -15.03 18.05 8.27
C ASP A 27 -15.05 18.28 6.74
N PRO A 28 -16.07 18.96 6.19
CA PRO A 28 -16.14 19.24 4.74
C PRO A 28 -14.96 20.07 4.18
N LEU A 29 -14.27 20.83 5.02
CA LEU A 29 -13.13 21.69 4.64
C LEU A 29 -11.79 20.96 4.72
N SER A 30 -11.76 19.80 5.39
CA SER A 30 -10.57 18.97 5.55
C SER A 30 -10.05 18.51 4.19
N LYS A 31 -8.77 18.80 3.93
CA LYS A 31 -8.10 18.42 2.69
C LYS A 31 -7.95 16.91 2.60
N ASP A 32 -7.79 16.39 1.40
CA ASP A 32 -7.31 15.01 1.26
C ASP A 32 -5.82 14.97 1.57
N GLU A 33 -5.31 13.83 2.04
CA GLU A 33 -3.88 13.65 2.28
C GLU A 33 -3.33 12.37 1.66
N LEU A 34 -2.07 12.44 1.22
CA LEU A 34 -1.25 11.31 0.81
C LEU A 34 -0.04 11.23 1.74
N TRP A 35 0.10 10.14 2.47
CA TRP A 35 1.25 9.93 3.37
C TRP A 35 2.18 8.91 2.77
N LEU A 36 3.43 9.31 2.53
CA LEU A 36 4.50 8.50 1.95
C LEU A 36 5.52 8.19 3.03
N LEU A 37 5.77 6.90 3.26
CA LEU A 37 6.58 6.44 4.39
C LEU A 37 7.07 4.99 4.20
N GLU A 38 7.84 4.54 5.17
CA GLU A 38 8.26 3.15 5.35
C GLU A 38 7.90 2.69 6.76
N HIS A 39 7.80 1.38 6.97
CA HIS A 39 7.63 0.80 8.29
C HIS A 39 8.85 -0.04 8.70
N PRO A 40 9.21 -0.08 10.00
CA PRO A 40 9.99 -1.18 10.54
C PRO A 40 9.29 -2.53 10.25
N PRO A 41 10.01 -3.66 10.31
CA PRO A 41 9.43 -4.98 10.06
C PRO A 41 8.17 -5.23 10.88
N VAL A 42 7.05 -5.51 10.20
CA VAL A 42 5.76 -5.74 10.83
C VAL A 42 4.86 -6.59 9.93
N TYR A 43 4.18 -7.57 10.53
CA TYR A 43 3.06 -8.24 9.89
C TYR A 43 1.77 -7.52 10.26
N THR A 44 0.91 -7.32 9.28
CA THR A 44 -0.43 -6.77 9.51
C THR A 44 -1.46 -7.76 9.01
N GLN A 45 -2.47 -8.03 9.83
CA GLN A 45 -3.58 -8.89 9.48
C GLN A 45 -4.83 -8.03 9.29
N GLY A 46 -5.40 -8.03 8.09
CA GLY A 46 -6.60 -7.24 7.76
C GLY A 46 -7.89 -7.91 8.25
N GLN A 47 -9.03 -7.28 7.98
CA GLN A 47 -10.35 -7.74 8.45
C GLN A 47 -10.78 -9.11 7.92
N ALA A 48 -10.33 -9.47 6.72
CA ALA A 48 -10.58 -10.80 6.16
C ALA A 48 -9.52 -11.83 6.62
N GLY A 49 -8.50 -11.35 7.35
CA GLY A 49 -7.34 -12.08 7.84
C GLY A 49 -7.71 -13.32 8.63
N LYS A 50 -7.27 -14.49 8.14
CA LYS A 50 -7.36 -15.74 8.90
C LYS A 50 -6.05 -16.03 9.64
N PRO A 51 -6.11 -16.49 10.91
CA PRO A 51 -4.90 -16.86 11.67
C PRO A 51 -4.03 -17.91 10.97
N GLU A 52 -4.64 -18.83 10.22
CA GLU A 52 -3.97 -19.89 9.46
C GLU A 52 -3.03 -19.38 8.34
N HIS A 53 -3.14 -18.11 7.95
CA HIS A 53 -2.24 -17.51 6.97
C HIS A 53 -0.95 -16.97 7.58
N LEU A 54 -0.83 -16.96 8.90
CA LEU A 54 0.45 -16.74 9.59
C LEU A 54 1.08 -18.11 9.85
N LEU A 55 2.17 -18.42 9.15
CA LEU A 55 2.85 -19.71 9.27
C LEU A 55 3.86 -19.68 10.40
N ASN A 56 4.71 -18.65 10.44
CA ASN A 56 5.71 -18.47 11.49
C ASN A 56 6.09 -16.99 11.67
N PRO A 57 5.58 -16.28 12.69
CA PRO A 57 5.88 -14.86 12.87
C PRO A 57 7.35 -14.57 13.21
N ASN A 58 8.13 -15.56 13.66
CA ASN A 58 9.48 -15.36 14.20
C ASN A 58 9.48 -14.24 15.26
N ALA A 59 10.35 -13.24 15.12
CA ALA A 59 10.44 -12.07 16.02
C ALA A 59 9.69 -10.82 15.50
N ILE A 60 9.00 -10.91 14.36
CA ILE A 60 8.32 -9.76 13.74
C ILE A 60 6.94 -9.57 14.41
N PRO A 61 6.60 -8.35 14.88
CA PRO A 61 5.33 -8.09 15.51
C PRO A 61 4.16 -8.27 14.53
N VAL A 62 3.05 -8.83 15.03
CA VAL A 62 1.81 -9.01 14.27
C VAL A 62 0.75 -8.05 14.81
N ILE A 63 0.29 -7.12 13.96
CA ILE A 63 -0.75 -6.15 14.31
C ILE A 63 -2.07 -6.50 13.62
N GLN A 64 -3.13 -6.60 14.41
CA GLN A 64 -4.50 -6.75 13.90
C GLN A 64 -5.00 -5.39 13.41
N SER A 65 -5.13 -5.26 12.10
CA SER A 65 -5.49 -4.01 11.42
C SER A 65 -6.92 -4.06 10.89
N ASP A 66 -7.50 -2.89 10.62
CA ASP A 66 -8.85 -2.77 10.06
C ASP A 66 -8.89 -2.57 8.55
N ARG A 67 -7.74 -2.68 7.86
CA ARG A 67 -7.71 -2.65 6.39
C ARG A 67 -8.42 -3.87 5.79
N GLY A 68 -8.88 -3.71 4.55
CA GLY A 68 -9.28 -4.85 3.74
C GLY A 68 -8.12 -5.83 3.49
N GLY A 69 -8.47 -7.05 3.09
CA GLY A 69 -7.52 -8.11 2.75
C GLY A 69 -7.10 -9.00 3.92
N GLN A 70 -6.19 -9.92 3.61
CA GLN A 70 -5.65 -10.93 4.52
C GLN A 70 -4.39 -10.40 5.25
N ILE A 71 -3.44 -11.28 5.56
CA ILE A 71 -2.11 -10.93 6.09
C ILE A 71 -1.18 -10.36 5.01
N THR A 72 -0.29 -9.44 5.40
CA THR A 72 0.84 -8.94 4.59
C THR A 72 2.01 -8.56 5.50
N TYR A 73 3.18 -8.34 4.88
CA TYR A 73 4.38 -7.82 5.51
C TYR A 73 4.71 -6.40 5.02
N HIS A 74 5.24 -5.58 5.93
CA HIS A 74 5.89 -4.30 5.64
C HIS A 74 7.26 -4.27 6.29
N GLY A 75 8.21 -3.61 5.65
CA GLY A 75 9.58 -3.45 6.16
C GLY A 75 10.34 -2.33 5.44
N PRO A 76 11.57 -2.04 5.89
CA PRO A 76 12.46 -1.09 5.21
C PRO A 76 12.68 -1.49 3.75
N GLY A 77 12.73 -0.52 2.84
CA GLY A 77 12.81 -0.77 1.40
C GLY A 77 11.47 -0.94 0.69
N GLN A 78 10.35 -0.83 1.42
CA GLN A 78 9.00 -0.84 0.86
C GLN A 78 8.38 0.56 0.95
N LEU A 79 8.00 1.13 -0.20
CA LEU A 79 7.24 2.37 -0.21
C LEU A 79 5.78 2.10 0.19
N VAL A 80 5.36 2.66 1.31
CA VAL A 80 3.96 2.66 1.74
C VAL A 80 3.36 4.04 1.46
N ALA A 81 2.23 4.05 0.76
CA ALA A 81 1.47 5.26 0.50
C ALA A 81 0.04 5.12 1.02
N TYR A 82 -0.29 5.90 2.05
CA TYR A 82 -1.63 5.93 2.63
C TYR A 82 -2.46 7.08 2.04
N LEU A 83 -3.68 6.73 1.61
CA LEU A 83 -4.61 7.59 0.92
C LEU A 83 -5.76 7.99 1.85
N LEU A 84 -5.68 9.19 2.41
CA LEU A 84 -6.71 9.76 3.25
C LEU A 84 -7.62 10.65 2.39
N LEU A 85 -8.54 10.04 1.66
CA LEU A 85 -9.42 10.72 0.69
C LEU A 85 -10.87 10.76 1.16
N ASP A 86 -11.57 11.87 0.94
CA ASP A 86 -13.04 11.89 0.95
C ASP A 86 -13.54 11.46 -0.44
N ILE A 87 -13.87 10.18 -0.58
CA ILE A 87 -14.31 9.61 -1.86
C ILE A 87 -15.73 10.02 -2.22
N ARG A 88 -16.54 10.48 -1.26
CA ARG A 88 -17.88 11.04 -1.54
C ARG A 88 -17.75 12.40 -2.22
N ARG A 89 -16.90 13.27 -1.67
CA ARG A 89 -16.60 14.57 -2.28
C ARG A 89 -16.02 14.43 -3.70
N ARG A 90 -15.26 13.36 -3.94
CA ARG A 90 -14.69 13.03 -5.26
C ARG A 90 -15.64 12.29 -6.20
N ASN A 91 -16.87 11.99 -5.77
CA ASN A 91 -17.82 11.16 -6.52
C ASN A 91 -17.19 9.84 -7.04
N MET A 92 -16.37 9.20 -6.20
CA MET A 92 -15.54 8.05 -6.58
C MET A 92 -15.93 6.80 -5.78
N GLY A 93 -16.24 5.72 -6.48
CA GLY A 93 -16.45 4.42 -5.84
C GLY A 93 -15.15 3.75 -5.43
N ILE A 94 -15.19 2.89 -4.40
CA ILE A 94 -13.98 2.18 -3.92
C ILE A 94 -13.32 1.31 -4.98
N ARG A 95 -14.12 0.64 -5.85
CA ARG A 95 -13.59 -0.17 -6.95
C ARG A 95 -12.88 0.68 -8.00
N THR A 96 -13.43 1.85 -8.31
CA THR A 96 -12.82 2.84 -9.21
C THR A 96 -11.49 3.33 -8.64
N LEU A 97 -11.44 3.63 -7.34
CA LEU A 97 -10.21 4.03 -6.67
C LEU A 97 -9.14 2.94 -6.73
N VAL A 98 -9.50 1.67 -6.49
CA VAL A 98 -8.56 0.55 -6.60
C VAL A 98 -8.02 0.42 -8.02
N GLY A 99 -8.88 0.45 -9.05
CA GLY A 99 -8.42 0.39 -10.45
C GLY A 99 -7.54 1.58 -10.85
N LEU A 100 -7.83 2.77 -10.32
CA LEU A 100 -6.98 3.95 -10.51
C LEU A 100 -5.60 3.78 -9.86
N LEU A 101 -5.54 3.23 -8.65
CA LEU A 101 -4.28 2.95 -7.96
C LEU A 101 -3.43 1.91 -8.71
N GLU A 102 -4.08 0.86 -9.23
CA GLU A 102 -3.41 -0.14 -10.06
C GLU A 102 -2.85 0.51 -11.34
N ALA A 103 -3.60 1.39 -11.99
CA ALA A 103 -3.13 2.12 -13.17
C ALA A 103 -1.95 3.05 -12.86
N ILE A 104 -1.99 3.77 -11.74
CA ILE A 104 -0.87 4.62 -11.27
C ILE A 104 0.39 3.77 -11.07
N LEU A 105 0.27 2.64 -10.37
CA LEU A 105 1.37 1.73 -10.12
C LEU A 105 1.96 1.15 -11.42
N ILE A 106 1.11 0.73 -12.37
CA ILE A 106 1.55 0.22 -13.67
C ILE A 106 2.28 1.31 -14.47
N ASN A 107 1.76 2.54 -14.47
CA ASN A 107 2.40 3.66 -15.17
C ASN A 107 3.75 4.01 -14.57
N LEU A 108 3.86 4.05 -13.24
CA LEU A 108 5.13 4.22 -12.53
C LEU A 108 6.13 3.13 -12.91
N LEU A 109 5.73 1.85 -12.85
CA LEU A 109 6.61 0.71 -13.18
C LEU A 109 7.06 0.73 -14.64
N ARG A 110 6.25 1.28 -15.55
CA ARG A 110 6.65 1.45 -16.95
C ARG A 110 7.85 2.39 -17.12
N GLU A 111 8.02 3.40 -16.26
CA GLU A 111 9.21 4.27 -16.28
C GLU A 111 10.50 3.52 -15.96
N TYR A 112 10.38 2.42 -15.21
CA TYR A 112 11.46 1.49 -14.89
C TYR A 112 11.61 0.37 -15.93
N HIS A 113 10.90 0.44 -17.05
CA HIS A 113 10.81 -0.61 -18.06
C HIS A 113 10.27 -1.95 -17.54
N ILE A 114 9.53 -1.93 -16.42
CA ILE A 114 8.91 -3.10 -15.83
C ILE A 114 7.49 -3.24 -16.40
N THR A 115 7.24 -4.35 -17.10
CA THR A 115 5.91 -4.66 -17.63
C THR A 115 5.07 -5.33 -16.54
N ALA A 116 4.10 -4.58 -16.01
CA ALA A 116 3.25 -5.04 -14.92
C ALA A 116 1.76 -5.12 -15.33
N THR A 117 1.01 -5.98 -14.65
CA THR A 117 -0.40 -6.28 -14.94
C THR A 117 -1.24 -6.34 -13.67
N THR A 118 -2.56 -6.27 -13.81
CA THR A 118 -3.53 -6.53 -12.73
C THR A 118 -4.10 -7.94 -12.87
N ARG A 119 -4.75 -8.42 -11.80
CA ARG A 119 -5.45 -9.70 -11.80
C ARG A 119 -6.89 -9.54 -11.34
N CYS A 120 -7.82 -10.11 -12.10
CA CYS A 120 -9.23 -10.11 -11.71
C CYS A 120 -9.40 -10.83 -10.36
N GLY A 121 -10.09 -10.18 -9.41
CA GLY A 121 -10.35 -10.75 -8.09
C GLY A 121 -9.16 -10.74 -7.11
N ALA A 122 -7.99 -10.26 -7.51
CA ALA A 122 -6.80 -10.21 -6.66
C ALA A 122 -6.12 -8.83 -6.72
N PRO A 123 -6.65 -7.82 -5.97
CA PRO A 123 -6.17 -6.44 -6.03
C PRO A 123 -4.66 -6.30 -5.82
N GLY A 124 -4.04 -5.43 -6.61
CA GLY A 124 -2.59 -5.21 -6.63
C GLY A 124 -1.99 -5.36 -8.02
N VAL A 125 -0.67 -5.23 -8.08
CA VAL A 125 0.08 -5.23 -9.34
C VAL A 125 1.11 -6.35 -9.35
N TYR A 126 1.26 -6.99 -10.52
CA TYR A 126 2.03 -8.22 -10.70
C TYR A 126 2.99 -8.12 -11.90
N VAL A 127 4.15 -8.75 -11.78
CA VAL A 127 5.17 -8.91 -12.83
C VAL A 127 5.46 -10.41 -12.94
N GLN A 128 5.28 -10.99 -14.13
CA GLN A 128 5.48 -12.43 -14.36
C GLN A 128 4.86 -13.30 -13.26
N ASP A 129 3.59 -13.04 -12.96
CA ASP A 129 2.81 -13.72 -11.92
C ASP A 129 3.21 -13.51 -10.46
N LYS A 130 4.31 -12.79 -10.19
CA LYS A 130 4.77 -12.37 -8.86
C LYS A 130 4.19 -11.02 -8.49
N LYS A 131 3.82 -10.82 -7.22
CA LYS A 131 3.23 -9.57 -6.76
C LYS A 131 4.30 -8.54 -6.40
N ILE A 132 4.25 -7.36 -7.01
CA ILE A 132 5.18 -6.26 -6.76
C ILE A 132 4.58 -5.17 -5.87
N ALA A 133 3.25 -5.01 -5.91
CA ALA A 133 2.55 -4.05 -5.09
C ALA A 133 1.23 -4.59 -4.53
N SER A 134 0.98 -4.31 -3.27
CA SER A 134 -0.26 -4.65 -2.56
C SER A 134 -1.15 -3.43 -2.38
N ILE A 135 -2.46 -3.63 -2.46
CA ILE A 135 -3.47 -2.59 -2.25
C ILE A 135 -4.44 -3.07 -1.18
N GLY A 136 -4.58 -2.28 -0.12
CA GLY A 136 -5.50 -2.54 0.98
C GLY A 136 -6.02 -1.22 1.51
N LEU A 137 -7.30 -0.94 1.26
CA LEU A 137 -7.97 0.28 1.71
C LEU A 137 -9.02 -0.05 2.79
N ARG A 138 -9.35 0.95 3.60
CA ARG A 138 -10.52 0.96 4.48
C ARG A 138 -11.37 2.17 4.16
N VAL A 139 -12.68 1.98 4.11
CA VAL A 139 -13.66 3.08 3.99
C VAL A 139 -14.40 3.22 5.31
N LYS A 140 -14.42 4.42 5.87
CA LYS A 140 -15.22 4.78 7.05
C LYS A 140 -15.84 6.15 6.80
N ASN A 141 -17.16 6.26 6.96
CA ASN A 141 -17.91 7.49 6.72
C ASN A 141 -17.57 8.13 5.35
N GLY A 142 -17.46 7.30 4.30
CA GLY A 142 -17.10 7.77 2.95
C GLY A 142 -15.71 8.39 2.80
N CYS A 143 -14.84 8.24 3.79
CA CYS A 143 -13.44 8.61 3.73
C CYS A 143 -12.57 7.33 3.73
N THR A 144 -11.45 7.36 3.00
CA THR A 144 -10.49 6.26 2.94
C THR A 144 -9.32 6.47 3.88
N TYR A 145 -8.66 5.38 4.26
CA TYR A 145 -7.29 5.33 4.79
C TYR A 145 -6.71 3.93 4.51
N HIS A 146 -5.45 3.70 4.91
CA HIS A 146 -4.57 2.70 4.31
C HIS A 146 -4.30 3.03 2.83
N GLY A 147 -3.84 2.09 2.02
CA GLY A 147 -3.49 2.41 0.64
C GLY A 147 -2.69 1.33 -0.04
N ILE A 148 -1.52 1.71 -0.55
CA ILE A 148 -0.65 0.84 -1.35
C ILE A 148 0.68 0.59 -0.64
N ALA A 149 1.26 -0.57 -0.91
CA ALA A 149 2.61 -0.94 -0.49
C ALA A 149 3.35 -1.49 -1.71
N LEU A 150 4.36 -0.77 -2.18
CA LEU A 150 5.18 -1.09 -3.35
C LEU A 150 6.56 -1.54 -2.89
N ASN A 151 6.94 -2.76 -3.27
CA ASN A 151 8.25 -3.32 -2.92
C ASN A 151 9.31 -2.67 -3.81
N VAL A 152 10.25 -1.93 -3.23
CA VAL A 152 11.30 -1.23 -3.97
C VAL A 152 12.60 -2.01 -3.90
N ASP A 153 13.17 -2.12 -2.70
CA ASP A 153 14.41 -2.84 -2.40
C ASP A 153 14.41 -3.26 -0.93
N MET A 154 13.61 -4.29 -0.63
CA MET A 154 13.34 -4.77 0.73
C MET A 154 13.76 -6.23 0.91
N ASP A 155 13.85 -6.66 2.17
CA ASP A 155 13.93 -8.09 2.48
C ASP A 155 12.58 -8.76 2.19
N LEU A 156 12.56 -9.67 1.20
CA LEU A 156 11.38 -10.43 0.83
C LEU A 156 11.22 -11.74 1.62
N LEU A 157 12.24 -12.19 2.37
CA LEU A 157 12.20 -13.45 3.13
C LEU A 157 10.99 -13.56 4.09
N PRO A 158 10.58 -12.49 4.81
CA PRO A 158 9.40 -12.55 5.68
C PRO A 158 8.09 -12.88 4.95
N PHE A 159 7.99 -12.73 3.63
CA PHE A 159 6.81 -13.17 2.90
C PHE A 159 6.68 -14.70 2.84
N HIS A 160 7.76 -15.46 3.04
CA HIS A 160 7.71 -16.93 3.09
C HIS A 160 7.08 -17.48 4.37
N ASP A 161 7.04 -16.66 5.42
CA ASP A 161 6.46 -16.98 6.73
C ASP A 161 4.93 -16.75 6.80
N ILE A 162 4.34 -16.30 5.70
CA ILE A 162 2.91 -16.00 5.59
C ILE A 162 2.33 -16.53 4.27
N ASN A 163 1.01 -16.63 4.20
CA ASN A 163 0.28 -16.80 2.94
C ASN A 163 -0.29 -15.44 2.52
N PRO A 164 0.47 -14.62 1.77
CA PRO A 164 0.07 -13.25 1.47
C PRO A 164 -1.21 -13.26 0.63
N CYS A 165 -2.14 -12.36 0.97
CA CYS A 165 -3.47 -12.30 0.33
C CYS A 165 -4.29 -13.61 0.40
N GLY A 166 -3.91 -14.58 1.24
CA GLY A 166 -4.58 -15.88 1.38
C GLY A 166 -4.27 -16.89 0.27
N PHE A 167 -3.34 -16.57 -0.64
CA PHE A 167 -2.90 -17.47 -1.70
C PHE A 167 -1.63 -18.20 -1.27
N ALA A 168 -1.73 -19.52 -1.09
CA ALA A 168 -0.55 -20.34 -0.90
C ALA A 168 0.37 -20.21 -2.13
N LYS A 169 1.67 -20.01 -1.92
CA LYS A 169 2.71 -19.89 -2.96
C LYS A 169 2.65 -18.63 -3.84
N LEU A 170 1.95 -17.57 -3.41
CA LEU A 170 2.10 -16.29 -4.10
C LEU A 170 3.51 -15.75 -3.85
N GLU A 171 4.32 -15.72 -4.90
CA GLU A 171 5.64 -15.10 -4.86
C GLU A 171 5.54 -13.57 -4.90
N MET A 172 6.41 -12.92 -4.14
CA MET A 172 6.60 -11.48 -4.17
C MET A 172 7.82 -11.15 -5.03
N THR A 173 7.83 -9.95 -5.60
CA THR A 173 8.97 -9.37 -6.34
C THR A 173 9.07 -7.89 -5.98
N GLN A 174 10.11 -7.22 -6.46
CA GLN A 174 10.40 -5.82 -6.15
C GLN A 174 11.07 -5.13 -7.33
N ILE A 175 11.20 -3.80 -7.26
CA ILE A 175 11.84 -3.02 -8.33
C ILE A 175 13.31 -3.40 -8.49
N SER A 176 14.03 -3.68 -7.39
CA SER A 176 15.46 -4.05 -7.42
C SER A 176 15.75 -5.39 -8.10
N ASP A 177 14.73 -6.21 -8.38
CA ASP A 177 14.88 -7.42 -9.19
C ASP A 177 15.09 -7.10 -10.69
N TYR A 178 14.76 -5.87 -11.13
CA TYR A 178 14.75 -5.46 -12.55
C TYR A 178 15.58 -4.20 -12.83
N VAL A 179 15.94 -3.45 -11.79
CA VAL A 179 16.63 -2.16 -11.88
C VAL A 179 17.74 -2.12 -10.84
N ASP A 180 18.89 -1.57 -11.19
CA ASP A 180 20.02 -1.46 -10.27
C ASP A 180 19.80 -0.33 -9.24
N ASN A 181 19.96 -0.67 -7.96
CA ASN A 181 19.97 0.26 -6.82
C ASN A 181 18.80 1.27 -6.75
N PRO A 182 17.53 0.87 -6.94
CA PRO A 182 16.41 1.79 -6.78
C PRO A 182 16.28 2.21 -5.32
N THR A 183 15.87 3.47 -5.07
CA THR A 183 15.66 3.95 -3.70
C THR A 183 14.20 4.28 -3.45
N VAL A 184 13.72 4.03 -2.23
CA VAL A 184 12.36 4.42 -1.82
C VAL A 184 12.14 5.93 -2.01
N CYS A 185 13.18 6.75 -1.77
CA CYS A 185 13.11 8.19 -1.98
C CYS A 185 12.83 8.56 -3.46
N GLU A 186 13.52 7.93 -4.40
CA GLU A 186 13.29 8.15 -5.83
C GLU A 186 11.88 7.72 -6.25
N VAL A 187 11.47 6.51 -5.87
CA VAL A 187 10.16 5.96 -6.20
C VAL A 187 9.04 6.81 -5.57
N SER A 188 9.24 7.29 -4.33
CA SER A 188 8.33 8.21 -3.63
C SER A 188 8.10 9.51 -4.39
N ARG A 189 9.17 10.15 -4.90
CA ARG A 189 9.05 11.36 -5.71
C ARG A 189 8.32 11.13 -7.03
N ARG A 190 8.56 9.98 -7.68
CA ARG A 190 7.88 9.64 -8.95
C ARG A 190 6.40 9.35 -8.73
N ILE A 191 6.05 8.56 -7.71
CA ILE A 191 4.65 8.23 -7.46
C ILE A 191 3.85 9.48 -7.07
N GLU A 192 4.46 10.40 -6.32
CA GLU A 192 3.85 11.69 -5.95
C GLU A 192 3.33 12.45 -7.17
N LYS A 193 4.11 12.50 -8.26
CA LYS A 193 3.71 13.13 -9.52
C LYS A 193 2.41 12.52 -10.08
N TYR A 194 2.33 11.19 -10.15
CA TYR A 194 1.12 10.51 -10.62
C TYR A 194 -0.08 10.76 -9.71
N PHE A 195 0.12 10.81 -8.39
CA PHE A 195 -0.96 11.15 -7.46
C PHE A 195 -1.44 12.58 -7.65
N LEU A 196 -0.54 13.54 -7.86
CA LEU A 196 -0.91 14.92 -8.13
C LEU A 196 -1.70 15.07 -9.43
N GLU A 197 -1.32 14.37 -10.50
CA GLU A 197 -2.05 14.38 -11.77
C GLU A 197 -3.51 13.92 -11.62
N HIS A 198 -3.77 12.92 -10.77
CA HIS A 198 -5.10 12.33 -10.63
C HIS A 198 -5.94 12.91 -9.48
N PHE A 199 -5.32 13.43 -8.43
CA PHE A 199 -6.02 13.85 -7.21
C PHE A 199 -5.88 15.33 -6.87
N ASN A 200 -5.06 16.10 -7.60
CA ASN A 200 -4.90 17.53 -7.34
C ASN A 200 -5.92 18.41 -8.08
N THR A 201 -6.77 17.81 -8.91
CA THR A 201 -7.94 18.43 -9.53
C THR A 201 -9.02 18.81 -8.52
#